data_AF-A0A439RUL6-F1
#
_entry.id   AF-A0A439RUL6-F1
#
_cell.length_a   1.000
_cell.length_b   1.000
_cell.length_c   1.000
_cell.angle_alpha   90.00
_cell.angle_beta   90.00
_cell.angle_gamma   90.00
#
_symmetry.space_group_name_H-M   'P 1'
#
loop_
_entity.id
_entity.type
_entity.pdbx_description
1 polymer ?
#
loop_
_entity_poly.entity_id
_entity_poly.type
_entity_poly.pdbx_seq_one_letter_code
_entity_poly.pdbx_strand_id
1 'polypeptide(L)'
;MSRSFSVRVLLCLASVLLGAAAAHAGLQFQAGQTDAGLHYIFVSGDFAYQDDLSGFEALARSNASVAVTFQSPGGNIQKAMELGRLVRRLGLKTVQFRAVECASACSLAFLGGVLRYAEPGAIGVHKSSFSGDIPMSTEDAVSGVQQMTAEIITYMIEMGVDPALLQLSLQYDSDDIRYLSKSEMAKYKVVTLDFEASQPPVASQLPSPQPAPAQPPVASLPPASEYSSLAIPQARTGRIRHPKGAAPLKARADGKSATLVNLHNGSQVVILGNVARWYRVQANGQVGHMHDTWVYVDQYESGPFEQRHIQVKSFDNLADASAYARSSSIPLSAYLATNGWFAVTLEETFDQVMAKNLAAELKARGAIPDDAHMTFGNTYVRKVCCR
;
A
#
# COMPACT_ATOMS: atom_id res chain seq x y z
N MET A 1 -61.44 -50.01 -35.69
CA MET A 1 -60.09 -50.36 -36.21
C MET A 1 -59.34 -49.08 -36.51
N SER A 2 -58.19 -48.92 -35.84
CA SER A 2 -57.08 -47.97 -36.04
C SER A 2 -57.38 -46.50 -36.41
N ARG A 3 -57.21 -45.59 -35.45
CA ARG A 3 -56.95 -44.15 -35.71
C ARG A 3 -55.50 -43.85 -35.39
N SER A 4 -54.84 -43.29 -36.39
CA SER A 4 -53.39 -43.14 -36.55
C SER A 4 -52.76 -42.14 -35.58
N PHE A 5 -51.52 -42.48 -35.20
CA PHE A 5 -50.53 -41.65 -34.54
C PHE A 5 -50.29 -40.31 -35.26
N SER A 6 -50.10 -39.24 -34.50
CA SER A 6 -49.43 -38.01 -34.96
C SER A 6 -48.54 -37.50 -33.83
N VAL A 7 -47.27 -37.88 -33.88
CA VAL A 7 -46.21 -37.31 -33.04
C VAL A 7 -45.76 -36.01 -33.70
N ARG A 8 -45.97 -34.88 -33.02
CA ARG A 8 -45.38 -33.59 -33.41
C ARG A 8 -43.91 -33.60 -33.04
N VAL A 9 -43.03 -33.67 -34.04
CA VAL A 9 -41.59 -33.42 -33.88
C VAL A 9 -41.39 -31.92 -33.75
N LEU A 10 -40.96 -31.47 -32.57
CA LEU A 10 -40.54 -30.10 -32.32
C LEU A 10 -39.08 -29.96 -32.78
N LEU A 11 -38.85 -29.28 -33.92
CA LEU A 11 -37.50 -28.88 -34.33
C LEU A 11 -37.10 -27.63 -33.52
N CYS A 12 -36.24 -27.82 -32.51
CA CYS A 12 -35.48 -26.72 -31.92
C CYS A 12 -34.28 -26.43 -32.81
N LEU A 13 -34.29 -25.29 -33.52
CA LEU A 13 -33.08 -24.72 -34.11
C LEU A 13 -32.18 -24.23 -32.96
N ALA A 14 -31.10 -24.96 -32.69
CA ALA A 14 -30.02 -24.50 -31.84
C ALA A 14 -29.11 -23.58 -32.68
N SER A 15 -29.30 -22.27 -32.53
CA SER A 15 -28.39 -21.25 -33.06
C SER A 15 -27.06 -21.33 -32.30
N VAL A 16 -26.04 -21.92 -32.90
CA VAL A 16 -24.67 -21.89 -32.37
C VAL A 16 -24.11 -20.49 -32.61
N LEU A 17 -24.21 -19.63 -31.60
CA LEU A 17 -23.45 -18.38 -31.53
C LEU A 17 -21.97 -18.76 -31.29
N LEU A 18 -21.19 -18.80 -32.38
CA LEU A 18 -19.74 -18.66 -32.29
C LEU A 18 -19.44 -17.23 -31.81
N GLY A 19 -19.36 -17.05 -30.49
CA GLY A 19 -18.78 -15.85 -29.91
C GLY A 19 -17.30 -15.82 -30.24
N ALA A 20 -16.91 -14.95 -31.17
CA ALA A 20 -15.52 -14.54 -31.31
C ALA A 20 -15.05 -14.06 -29.93
N ALA A 21 -13.98 -14.66 -29.40
CA ALA A 21 -13.28 -14.10 -28.26
C ALA A 21 -12.72 -12.74 -28.69
N ALA A 22 -13.49 -11.68 -28.43
CA ALA A 22 -12.98 -10.33 -28.54
C ALA A 22 -11.77 -10.25 -27.60
N ALA A 23 -10.61 -9.96 -28.18
CA ALA A 23 -9.43 -9.56 -27.42
C ALA A 23 -9.88 -8.47 -26.46
N HIS A 24 -9.91 -8.77 -25.16
CA HIS A 24 -10.38 -7.83 -24.15
C HIS A 24 -9.41 -6.65 -24.14
N ALA A 25 -9.87 -5.47 -24.57
CA ALA A 25 -9.28 -4.21 -24.14
C ALA A 25 -9.33 -4.17 -22.60
N GLY A 26 -8.24 -3.77 -21.97
CA GLY A 26 -8.13 -3.76 -20.52
C GLY A 26 -8.99 -2.65 -19.93
N LEU A 27 -8.92 -1.44 -20.53
CA LEU A 27 -9.68 -0.28 -20.11
C LEU A 27 -11.04 -0.14 -20.83
N GLN A 28 -12.04 0.27 -20.05
CA GLN A 28 -13.37 0.64 -20.51
C GLN A 28 -13.71 2.06 -20.05
N PHE A 29 -14.43 2.80 -20.90
CA PHE A 29 -14.81 4.20 -20.65
C PHE A 29 -16.33 4.35 -20.76
N GLN A 30 -16.96 4.88 -19.72
CA GLN A 30 -18.39 5.13 -19.69
C GLN A 30 -18.67 6.58 -19.28
N ALA A 31 -19.57 7.24 -19.99
CA ALA A 31 -20.05 8.56 -19.59
C ALA A 31 -21.08 8.41 -18.47
N GLY A 32 -20.97 9.26 -17.46
CA GLY A 32 -21.94 9.38 -16.39
C GLY A 32 -22.34 10.84 -16.19
N GLN A 33 -23.44 11.02 -15.47
CA GLN A 33 -23.91 12.33 -15.03
C GLN A 33 -24.36 12.23 -13.57
N THR A 34 -24.03 13.22 -12.75
CA THR A 34 -24.56 13.30 -11.38
C THR A 34 -25.97 13.89 -11.38
N ASP A 35 -26.70 13.75 -10.28
CA ASP A 35 -28.03 14.38 -10.11
C ASP A 35 -27.99 15.91 -10.23
N ALA A 36 -26.84 16.51 -9.93
CA ALA A 36 -26.57 17.94 -10.10
C ALA A 36 -26.20 18.32 -11.55
N GLY A 37 -26.25 17.38 -12.49
CA GLY A 37 -25.98 17.58 -13.91
C GLY A 37 -24.51 17.60 -14.29
N LEU A 38 -23.58 17.20 -13.41
CA LEU A 38 -22.14 17.19 -13.73
C LEU A 38 -21.79 15.94 -14.55
N HIS A 39 -21.21 16.16 -15.73
CA HIS A 39 -20.79 15.09 -16.63
C HIS A 39 -19.39 14.57 -16.23
N TYR A 40 -19.23 13.26 -16.16
CA TYR A 40 -17.96 12.62 -15.81
C TYR A 40 -17.69 11.37 -16.65
N ILE A 41 -16.45 10.91 -16.63
CA ILE A 41 -16.05 9.63 -17.21
C ILE A 41 -15.74 8.64 -16.09
N PHE A 42 -16.38 7.49 -16.14
CA PHE A 42 -16.04 6.33 -15.33
C PHE A 42 -15.07 5.44 -16.13
N VAL A 43 -13.87 5.24 -15.58
CA VAL A 43 -12.83 4.41 -16.18
C VAL A 43 -12.73 3.10 -15.38
N SER A 44 -12.87 1.96 -16.04
CA SER A 44 -12.80 0.65 -15.37
C SER A 44 -11.91 -0.34 -16.09
N GLY A 45 -11.45 -1.36 -15.35
CA GLY A 45 -10.59 -2.43 -15.88
C GLY A 45 -9.11 -2.21 -15.62
N ASP A 46 -8.25 -3.11 -16.13
CA ASP A 46 -6.80 -3.03 -15.97
C ASP A 46 -6.14 -2.22 -17.10
N PHE A 47 -4.98 -1.65 -16.82
CA PHE A 47 -4.20 -0.92 -17.83
C PHE A 47 -3.38 -1.92 -18.67
N ALA A 48 -3.80 -2.18 -19.91
CA ALA A 48 -3.09 -3.04 -20.84
C ALA A 48 -2.15 -2.23 -21.75
N TYR A 49 -1.06 -2.84 -22.23
CA TYR A 49 -0.10 -2.19 -23.13
C TYR A 49 -0.76 -1.67 -24.42
N GLN A 50 -1.70 -2.45 -24.96
CA GLN A 50 -2.38 -2.18 -26.22
C GLN A 50 -3.62 -1.28 -26.12
N ASP A 51 -3.95 -0.78 -24.92
CA ASP A 51 -5.16 0.04 -24.77
C ASP A 51 -5.09 1.30 -25.65
N ASP A 52 -6.19 1.53 -26.38
CA ASP A 52 -6.42 2.73 -27.16
C ASP A 52 -7.18 3.78 -26.33
N LEU A 53 -6.58 4.95 -26.17
CA LEU A 53 -7.14 6.06 -25.40
C LEU A 53 -7.98 7.02 -26.26
N SER A 54 -8.09 6.79 -27.57
CA SER A 54 -8.87 7.64 -28.48
C SER A 54 -10.36 7.70 -28.08
N GLY A 55 -10.91 6.57 -27.62
CA GLY A 55 -12.28 6.48 -27.12
C GLY A 55 -12.52 7.35 -25.88
N PHE A 56 -11.54 7.41 -24.96
CA PHE A 56 -11.60 8.29 -23.81
C PHE A 56 -11.62 9.77 -24.23
N GLU A 57 -10.74 10.17 -25.15
CA GLU A 57 -10.68 11.55 -25.64
C GLU A 57 -11.97 11.97 -26.36
N ALA A 58 -12.49 11.09 -27.23
CA ALA A 58 -13.74 11.33 -27.93
C ALA A 58 -14.90 11.51 -26.93
N LEU A 59 -15.00 10.62 -25.94
CA LEU A 59 -16.03 10.65 -24.91
C LEU A 59 -15.94 11.91 -24.04
N ALA A 60 -14.73 12.34 -23.66
CA ALA A 60 -14.51 13.57 -22.90
C ALA A 60 -15.04 14.80 -23.63
N ARG A 61 -14.80 14.88 -24.94
CA ARG A 61 -15.26 16.01 -25.78
C ARG A 61 -16.75 15.95 -26.05
N SER A 62 -17.30 14.78 -26.39
CA SER A 62 -18.71 14.64 -26.76
C SER A 62 -19.67 14.76 -25.58
N ASN A 63 -19.25 14.31 -24.39
CA ASN A 63 -20.05 14.36 -23.17
C ASN A 63 -19.82 15.65 -22.36
N ALA A 64 -18.96 16.57 -22.81
CA ALA A 64 -18.54 17.75 -22.05
C ALA A 64 -18.13 17.39 -20.60
N SER A 65 -17.44 16.26 -20.44
CA SER A 65 -17.07 15.73 -19.12
C SER A 65 -16.14 16.71 -18.41
N VAL A 66 -16.33 16.90 -17.11
CA VAL A 66 -15.51 17.78 -16.27
C VAL A 66 -14.67 17.01 -15.25
N ALA A 67 -14.98 15.74 -15.05
CA ALA A 67 -14.31 14.89 -14.07
C ALA A 67 -14.13 13.45 -14.58
N VAL A 68 -13.19 12.75 -13.95
CA VAL A 68 -12.89 11.33 -14.16
C VAL A 68 -12.86 10.63 -12.81
N THR A 69 -13.41 9.43 -12.75
CA THR A 69 -13.30 8.53 -11.60
C THR A 69 -12.91 7.12 -12.07
N PHE A 70 -12.29 6.34 -11.20
CA PHE A 70 -11.68 5.07 -11.58
C PHE A 70 -12.20 3.89 -10.76
N GLN A 71 -12.31 2.74 -11.41
CA GLN A 71 -12.45 1.42 -10.79
C GLN A 71 -11.43 0.48 -11.43
N SER A 72 -10.20 0.50 -10.94
CA SER A 72 -9.08 -0.22 -11.54
C SER A 72 -8.08 -0.73 -10.49
N PRO A 73 -7.66 -2.01 -10.59
CA PRO A 73 -6.57 -2.56 -9.78
C PRO A 73 -5.19 -2.06 -10.26
N GLY A 74 -5.12 -1.33 -11.38
CA GLY A 74 -3.89 -0.89 -12.02
C GLY A 74 -3.51 -1.76 -13.22
N GLY A 75 -2.20 -1.96 -13.44
CA GLY A 75 -1.67 -2.63 -14.63
C GLY A 75 -0.40 -1.95 -15.15
N ASN A 76 -0.37 -1.67 -16.45
CA ASN A 76 0.74 -1.04 -17.14
C ASN A 76 0.97 0.42 -16.70
N ILE A 77 2.16 0.70 -16.18
CA ILE A 77 2.56 2.02 -15.67
C ILE A 77 2.56 3.07 -16.80
N GLN A 78 3.11 2.73 -17.98
CA GLN A 78 3.22 3.68 -19.09
C GLN A 78 1.85 4.11 -19.60
N LYS A 79 0.94 3.16 -19.80
CA LYS A 79 -0.43 3.42 -20.23
C LYS A 79 -1.19 4.26 -19.22
N ALA A 80 -0.99 4.03 -17.93
CA ALA A 80 -1.59 4.86 -16.89
C ALA A 80 -1.06 6.30 -16.89
N MET A 81 0.25 6.50 -17.09
CA MET A 81 0.83 7.84 -17.25
C MET A 81 0.37 8.52 -18.55
N GLU A 82 0.21 7.77 -19.65
CA GLU A 82 -0.38 8.28 -20.90
C GLU A 82 -1.81 8.79 -20.69
N LEU A 83 -2.65 7.99 -20.02
CA LEU A 83 -4.01 8.40 -19.67
C LEU A 83 -4.00 9.61 -18.74
N GLY A 84 -3.16 9.61 -17.70
CA GLY A 84 -3.06 10.75 -16.79
C GLY A 84 -2.61 12.05 -17.47
N ARG A 85 -1.65 11.99 -18.41
CA ARG A 85 -1.30 13.15 -19.25
C ARG A 85 -2.47 13.60 -20.13
N LEU A 86 -3.26 12.67 -20.67
CA LEU A 86 -4.46 13.00 -21.45
C LEU A 86 -5.54 13.67 -20.60
N VAL A 87 -5.81 13.16 -19.39
CA VAL A 87 -6.70 13.77 -18.38
C VAL A 87 -6.28 15.23 -18.11
N ARG A 88 -4.98 15.45 -17.87
CA ARG A 88 -4.41 16.80 -17.64
C ARG A 88 -4.61 17.72 -18.85
N ARG A 89 -4.27 17.26 -20.06
CA ARG A 89 -4.38 18.05 -21.31
C ARG A 89 -5.82 18.46 -21.60
N LEU A 90 -6.79 17.62 -21.26
CA LEU A 90 -8.21 17.89 -21.44
C LEU A 90 -8.81 18.76 -20.32
N GLY A 91 -8.02 19.13 -19.31
CA GLY A 91 -8.47 19.99 -18.21
C GLY A 91 -9.42 19.29 -17.22
N LEU A 92 -9.42 17.95 -17.19
CA LEU A 92 -10.35 17.17 -16.39
C LEU A 92 -9.90 17.09 -14.93
N LYS A 93 -10.88 17.10 -14.02
CA LYS A 93 -10.66 16.84 -12.59
C LYS A 93 -10.63 15.33 -12.34
N THR A 94 -9.95 14.88 -11.29
CA THR A 94 -10.04 13.49 -10.83
C THR A 94 -10.68 13.41 -9.46
N VAL A 95 -11.62 12.47 -9.32
CA VAL A 95 -12.43 12.26 -8.12
C VAL A 95 -12.42 10.78 -7.81
N GLN A 96 -11.95 10.41 -6.62
CA GLN A 96 -11.90 9.01 -6.20
C GLN A 96 -12.66 8.79 -4.88
N PHE A 97 -13.55 7.80 -4.89
CA PHE A 97 -14.28 7.37 -3.69
C PHE A 97 -13.70 6.07 -3.18
N ARG A 98 -13.72 5.87 -1.86
CA ARG A 98 -13.19 4.67 -1.21
C ARG A 98 -13.97 3.40 -1.58
N ALA A 99 -15.23 3.55 -1.99
CA ALA A 99 -16.08 2.43 -2.41
C ALA A 99 -15.65 1.78 -3.74
N VAL A 100 -14.83 2.47 -4.54
CA VAL A 100 -14.34 1.97 -5.83
C VAL A 100 -12.81 1.95 -5.84
N GLU A 101 -12.24 0.83 -6.28
CA GLU A 101 -10.80 0.59 -6.21
C GLU A 101 -10.03 1.48 -7.18
N CYS A 102 -8.95 2.11 -6.71
CA CYS A 102 -7.92 2.68 -7.56
C CYS A 102 -6.55 2.42 -6.94
N ALA A 103 -5.88 1.38 -7.43
CA ALA A 103 -4.60 0.93 -6.89
C ALA A 103 -3.49 0.87 -7.96
N SER A 104 -2.24 0.85 -7.51
CA SER A 104 -1.07 0.64 -8.37
C SER A 104 -0.97 1.70 -9.48
N ALA A 105 -0.82 1.29 -10.74
CA ALA A 105 -0.81 2.18 -11.90
C ALA A 105 -2.06 3.08 -12.00
N CYS A 106 -3.24 2.66 -11.50
CA CYS A 106 -4.42 3.54 -11.47
C CYS A 106 -4.13 4.85 -10.72
N SER A 107 -3.38 4.77 -9.62
CA SER A 107 -3.01 5.96 -8.84
C SER A 107 -2.28 6.97 -9.73
N LEU A 108 -1.39 6.53 -10.63
CA LEU A 108 -0.68 7.41 -11.55
C LEU A 108 -1.64 8.11 -12.52
N ALA A 109 -2.62 7.40 -13.09
CA ALA A 109 -3.64 8.02 -13.94
C ALA A 109 -4.46 9.07 -13.17
N PHE A 110 -4.83 8.77 -11.93
CA PHE A 110 -5.53 9.72 -11.04
C PHE A 110 -4.74 11.01 -10.79
N LEU A 111 -3.40 10.94 -10.70
CA LEU A 111 -2.55 12.13 -10.51
C LEU A 111 -2.64 13.13 -11.68
N GLY A 112 -3.16 12.71 -12.84
CA GLY A 112 -3.35 13.54 -14.03
C GLY A 112 -4.38 14.66 -13.88
N GLY A 113 -5.23 14.63 -12.85
CA GLY A 113 -6.28 15.65 -12.67
C GLY A 113 -5.72 17.07 -12.50
N VAL A 114 -6.38 18.07 -13.10
CA VAL A 114 -6.06 19.49 -12.83
C VAL A 114 -6.47 19.91 -11.43
N LEU A 115 -7.52 19.29 -10.90
CA LEU A 115 -7.91 19.29 -9.50
C LEU A 115 -8.18 17.85 -9.10
N ARG A 116 -7.68 17.47 -7.92
CA ARG A 116 -7.70 16.09 -7.44
C ARG A 116 -8.39 16.03 -6.08
N TYR A 117 -9.44 15.23 -6.00
CA TYR A 117 -10.11 14.88 -4.77
C TYR A 117 -10.12 13.36 -4.61
N ALA A 118 -9.80 12.89 -3.41
CA ALA A 118 -9.92 11.49 -3.06
C ALA A 118 -10.37 11.38 -1.61
N GLU A 119 -11.29 10.45 -1.33
CA GLU A 119 -11.61 10.07 0.03
C GLU A 119 -10.39 9.43 0.72
N PRO A 120 -10.25 9.58 2.05
CA PRO A 120 -9.21 8.89 2.79
C PRO A 120 -9.24 7.37 2.53
N GLY A 121 -8.09 6.81 2.15
CA GLY A 121 -7.96 5.39 1.83
C GLY A 121 -8.46 4.98 0.44
N ALA A 122 -8.81 5.93 -0.44
CA ALA A 122 -9.30 5.62 -1.79
C ALA A 122 -8.19 5.39 -2.83
N ILE A 123 -6.95 5.77 -2.52
CA ILE A 123 -5.79 5.63 -3.42
C ILE A 123 -4.81 4.61 -2.86
N GLY A 124 -4.61 3.52 -3.59
CA GLY A 124 -3.66 2.46 -3.26
C GLY A 124 -2.33 2.62 -4.01
N VAL A 125 -1.22 2.55 -3.30
CA VAL A 125 0.14 2.53 -3.87
C VAL A 125 0.89 1.30 -3.39
N HIS A 126 1.79 0.79 -4.22
CA HIS A 126 2.73 -0.29 -3.90
C HIS A 126 3.78 -0.36 -5.00
N LYS A 127 4.86 -1.13 -4.79
CA LYS A 127 5.88 -1.32 -5.81
C LYS A 127 5.25 -1.95 -7.06
N SER A 128 5.22 -1.19 -8.14
CA SER A 128 4.74 -1.70 -9.42
C SER A 128 5.77 -2.66 -9.99
N SER A 129 5.30 -3.79 -10.53
CA SER A 129 6.16 -4.71 -11.24
C SER A 129 6.63 -4.09 -12.55
N PHE A 130 7.91 -3.71 -12.63
CA PHE A 130 8.57 -3.39 -13.89
C PHE A 130 8.73 -4.67 -14.71
N SER A 131 7.74 -5.03 -15.53
CA SER A 131 7.82 -6.21 -16.39
C SER A 131 7.21 -5.93 -17.75
N GLY A 132 8.08 -5.86 -18.76
CA GLY A 132 7.77 -6.29 -20.12
C GLY A 132 8.35 -7.69 -20.31
N ASP A 133 7.59 -8.58 -20.97
CA ASP A 133 7.93 -9.99 -21.21
C ASP A 133 9.04 -10.20 -22.26
N ILE A 134 10.09 -9.38 -22.21
CA ILE A 134 11.23 -9.50 -23.11
C ILE A 134 12.34 -10.22 -22.34
N PRO A 135 12.96 -11.28 -22.91
CA PRO A 135 14.20 -11.83 -22.38
C PRO A 135 15.26 -10.73 -22.41
N MET A 136 15.44 -10.06 -21.29
CA MET A 136 16.39 -8.97 -21.12
C MET A 136 17.59 -9.47 -20.31
N SER A 137 18.79 -9.00 -20.64
CA SER A 137 19.93 -9.21 -19.76
C SER A 137 19.67 -8.55 -18.41
N THR A 138 20.39 -8.96 -17.36
CA THR A 138 20.26 -8.34 -16.04
C THR A 138 20.61 -6.84 -16.06
N GLU A 139 21.52 -6.44 -16.93
CA GLU A 139 21.92 -5.04 -17.11
C GLU A 139 20.81 -4.23 -17.82
N ASP A 140 20.17 -4.82 -18.83
CA ASP A 140 19.02 -4.20 -19.51
C ASP A 140 17.81 -4.09 -18.58
N ALA A 141 17.59 -5.09 -17.72
CA ALA A 141 16.52 -5.08 -16.74
C ALA A 141 16.75 -4.02 -15.64
N VAL A 142 17.97 -3.89 -15.13
CA VAL A 142 18.34 -2.83 -14.17
C VAL A 142 18.19 -1.46 -14.83
N SER A 143 18.67 -1.29 -16.05
CA SER A 143 18.54 -0.05 -16.82
C SER A 143 17.08 0.29 -17.06
N GLY A 144 16.24 -0.68 -17.40
CA GLY A 144 14.80 -0.50 -17.57
C GLY A 144 14.08 -0.10 -16.28
N VAL A 145 14.45 -0.67 -15.14
CA VAL A 145 13.92 -0.27 -13.82
C VAL A 145 14.33 1.16 -13.46
N GLN A 146 15.60 1.51 -13.68
CA GLN A 146 16.10 2.86 -13.43
C GLN A 146 15.42 3.89 -14.32
N GLN A 147 15.27 3.57 -15.62
CA GLN A 147 14.57 4.42 -16.58
C GLN A 147 13.11 4.60 -16.19
N MET A 148 12.37 3.52 -15.90
CA MET A 148 10.96 3.63 -15.50
C MET A 148 10.80 4.38 -14.17
N THR A 149 11.72 4.17 -13.22
CA THR A 149 11.73 4.93 -11.95
C THR A 149 11.89 6.43 -12.23
N ALA A 150 12.82 6.81 -13.11
CA ALA A 150 13.02 8.19 -13.53
C ALA A 150 11.79 8.76 -14.27
N GLU A 151 11.14 7.96 -15.12
CA GLU A 151 9.91 8.36 -15.82
C GLU A 151 8.75 8.60 -14.84
N ILE A 152 8.59 7.76 -13.82
CA ILE A 152 7.56 7.94 -12.78
C ILE A 152 7.86 9.19 -11.94
N ILE A 153 9.12 9.42 -11.54
CA ILE A 153 9.52 10.63 -10.81
C ILE A 153 9.21 11.88 -11.65
N THR A 154 9.60 11.85 -12.93
CA THR A 154 9.33 12.94 -13.87
C THR A 154 7.84 13.20 -13.99
N TYR A 155 7.04 12.15 -14.17
CA TYR A 155 5.58 12.24 -14.23
C TYR A 155 4.96 12.80 -12.94
N MET A 156 5.42 12.35 -11.77
CA MET A 156 4.94 12.91 -10.48
C MET A 156 5.23 14.41 -10.38
N ILE A 157 6.42 14.86 -10.80
CA ILE A 157 6.77 16.28 -10.86
C ILE A 157 5.87 17.03 -11.86
N GLU A 158 5.67 16.51 -13.07
CA GLU A 158 4.75 17.08 -14.10
C GLU A 158 3.31 17.24 -13.54
N MET A 159 2.89 16.31 -12.68
CA MET A 159 1.58 16.34 -12.04
C MET A 159 1.55 17.17 -10.74
N GLY A 160 2.67 17.72 -10.28
CA GLY A 160 2.75 18.51 -9.04
C GLY A 160 2.61 17.68 -7.76
N VAL A 161 3.02 16.41 -7.83
CA VAL A 161 3.03 15.43 -6.73
C VAL A 161 4.44 15.35 -6.17
N ASP A 162 4.57 15.14 -4.86
CA ASP A 162 5.88 14.93 -4.24
C ASP A 162 6.45 13.55 -4.64
N PRO A 163 7.62 13.46 -5.28
CA PRO A 163 8.25 12.19 -5.66
C PRO A 163 8.55 11.25 -4.47
N ALA A 164 8.56 11.76 -3.24
CA ALA A 164 8.63 10.92 -2.04
C ALA A 164 7.46 9.92 -1.94
N LEU A 165 6.35 10.15 -2.66
CA LEU A 165 5.29 9.16 -2.81
C LEU A 165 5.78 7.86 -3.47
N LEU A 166 6.69 7.96 -4.44
CA LEU A 166 7.27 6.78 -5.07
C LEU A 166 8.12 6.00 -4.06
N GLN A 167 8.87 6.70 -3.21
CA GLN A 167 9.63 6.05 -2.14
C GLN A 167 8.72 5.31 -1.16
N LEU A 168 7.57 5.90 -0.79
CA LEU A 168 6.56 5.20 0.01
C LEU A 168 6.04 3.96 -0.73
N SER A 169 5.66 4.11 -2.00
CA SER A 169 5.14 3.03 -2.84
C SER A 169 6.11 1.85 -2.92
N LEU A 170 7.40 2.11 -3.13
CA LEU A 170 8.46 1.10 -3.25
C LEU A 170 8.72 0.29 -1.96
N GLN A 171 8.22 0.73 -0.81
CA GLN A 171 8.35 -0.01 0.46
C GLN A 171 7.38 -1.19 0.57
N TYR A 172 6.33 -1.20 -0.25
CA TYR A 172 5.28 -2.20 -0.21
C TYR A 172 5.36 -3.13 -1.42
N ASP A 173 5.22 -4.43 -1.20
CA ASP A 173 5.31 -5.44 -2.26
C ASP A 173 4.07 -5.44 -3.17
N SER A 174 4.15 -6.11 -4.32
CA SER A 174 3.08 -6.05 -5.33
C SER A 174 1.76 -6.67 -4.87
N ASP A 175 1.76 -7.48 -3.81
CA ASP A 175 0.58 -8.06 -3.17
C ASP A 175 0.17 -7.36 -1.86
N ASP A 176 0.85 -6.27 -1.48
CA ASP A 176 0.62 -5.48 -0.27
C ASP A 176 0.30 -4.03 -0.64
N ILE A 177 -0.98 -3.71 -0.82
CA ILE A 177 -1.40 -2.38 -1.28
C ILE A 177 -1.50 -1.42 -0.08
N ARG A 178 -0.69 -0.37 -0.09
CA ARG A 178 -0.77 0.73 0.87
C ARG A 178 -1.79 1.78 0.42
N TYR A 179 -2.94 1.82 1.08
CA TYR A 179 -3.96 2.84 0.84
C TYR A 179 -3.69 4.13 1.63
N LEU A 180 -3.58 5.27 0.97
CA LEU A 180 -3.11 6.53 1.56
C LEU A 180 -4.15 7.18 2.49
N SER A 181 -3.72 7.62 3.66
CA SER A 181 -4.54 8.47 4.55
C SER A 181 -4.70 9.89 4.00
N LYS A 182 -5.66 10.66 4.56
CA LYS A 182 -5.83 12.09 4.22
C LYS A 182 -4.51 12.87 4.37
N SER A 183 -3.82 12.69 5.49
CA SER A 183 -2.58 13.38 5.80
C SER A 183 -1.44 12.99 4.86
N GLU A 184 -1.33 11.72 4.46
CA GLU A 184 -0.37 11.30 3.44
C GLU A 184 -0.72 11.87 2.07
N MET A 185 -2.00 11.85 1.69
CA MET A 185 -2.43 12.43 0.42
C MET A 185 -2.15 13.93 0.36
N ALA A 186 -2.31 14.67 1.46
CA ALA A 186 -1.92 16.07 1.55
C ALA A 186 -0.39 16.23 1.53
N LYS A 187 0.34 15.48 2.37
CA LYS A 187 1.80 15.50 2.47
C LYS A 187 2.47 15.30 1.11
N TYR A 188 2.03 14.28 0.38
CA TYR A 188 2.59 13.94 -0.93
C TYR A 188 1.89 14.66 -2.09
N LYS A 189 0.96 15.58 -1.79
CA LYS A 189 0.21 16.37 -2.78
C LYS A 189 -0.59 15.51 -3.78
N VAL A 190 -1.06 14.34 -3.36
CA VAL A 190 -1.94 13.47 -4.15
C VAL A 190 -3.30 14.12 -4.39
N VAL A 191 -3.81 14.86 -3.40
CA VAL A 191 -5.03 15.68 -3.53
C VAL A 191 -4.66 17.16 -3.59
N THR A 192 -5.52 17.96 -4.24
CA THR A 192 -5.35 19.42 -4.35
C THR A 192 -6.54 20.21 -3.79
N LEU A 193 -7.64 19.52 -3.45
CA LEU A 193 -8.82 20.12 -2.85
C LEU A 193 -8.89 19.72 -1.38
N ASP A 194 -8.42 20.60 -0.50
CA ASP A 194 -8.73 20.54 0.92
C ASP A 194 -10.01 21.36 1.16
N PHE A 195 -11.13 20.68 1.40
CA PHE A 195 -12.39 21.33 1.80
C PHE A 195 -12.30 22.09 3.15
N GLU A 196 -11.16 22.04 3.85
CA GLU A 196 -10.88 22.83 5.06
C GLU A 196 -10.20 24.18 4.77
N ALA A 197 -9.65 24.41 3.58
CA ALA A 197 -8.94 25.65 3.24
C ALA A 197 -9.86 26.85 2.93
N SER A 198 -11.17 26.72 3.14
CA SER A 198 -12.18 27.77 2.91
C SER A 198 -12.59 28.53 4.17
N GLN A 199 -11.87 28.38 5.28
CA GLN A 199 -12.00 29.31 6.41
C GLN A 199 -11.08 30.51 6.16
N PRO A 200 -11.58 31.76 6.19
CA PRO A 200 -10.70 32.93 6.12
C PRO A 200 -9.70 32.88 7.28
N PRO A 201 -8.44 33.31 7.06
CA PRO A 201 -7.44 33.28 8.11
C PRO A 201 -7.93 34.15 9.27
N VAL A 202 -8.11 33.53 10.43
CA VAL A 202 -8.18 34.29 11.69
C VAL A 202 -6.79 34.90 11.85
N ALA A 203 -6.70 36.21 11.64
CA ALA A 203 -5.47 36.98 11.72
C ALA A 203 -4.80 36.76 13.08
N SER A 204 -3.77 35.91 13.12
CA SER A 204 -2.79 35.94 14.20
C SER A 204 -1.90 37.16 13.94
N GLN A 205 -2.18 38.24 14.66
CA GLN A 205 -1.27 39.36 14.79
C GLN A 205 0.08 38.83 15.27
N LEU A 206 1.15 39.12 14.51
CA LEU A 206 2.52 38.92 14.97
C LEU A 206 2.74 39.73 16.27
N PRO A 207 3.24 39.13 17.35
CA PRO A 207 3.77 39.91 18.47
C PRO A 207 5.11 40.55 18.03
N SER A 208 5.29 41.82 18.37
CA SER A 208 6.54 42.55 18.23
C SER A 208 7.72 41.84 18.93
N PRO A 209 8.96 41.99 18.45
CA PRO A 209 10.11 41.31 19.04
C PRO A 209 10.42 41.85 20.45
N GLN A 210 10.33 41.00 21.47
CA GLN A 210 10.92 41.24 22.79
C GLN A 210 12.37 40.72 22.84
N PRO A 211 13.28 41.37 23.61
CA PRO A 211 14.65 40.90 23.78
C PRO A 211 14.69 39.56 24.53
N ALA A 212 15.56 38.65 24.11
CA ALA A 212 15.72 37.31 24.67
C ALA A 212 16.13 37.34 26.17
N PRO A 213 15.51 36.51 27.04
CA PRO A 213 16.03 36.26 28.38
C PRO A 213 17.28 35.38 28.34
N ALA A 214 18.21 35.63 29.27
CA ALA A 214 19.43 34.85 29.45
C ALA A 214 19.14 33.37 29.77
N GLN A 215 19.88 32.47 29.14
CA GLN A 215 19.78 31.02 29.33
C GLN A 215 20.19 30.63 30.77
N PRO A 216 19.43 29.76 31.46
CA PRO A 216 19.88 29.15 32.72
C PRO A 216 20.97 28.09 32.45
N PRO A 217 21.83 27.79 33.44
CA PRO A 217 22.99 26.94 33.26
C PRO A 217 22.58 25.50 32.94
N VAL A 218 23.26 24.92 31.95
CA VAL A 218 23.05 23.55 31.47
C VAL A 218 23.30 22.59 32.63
N ALA A 219 22.23 22.04 33.21
CA ALA A 219 22.33 20.87 34.04
C ALA A 219 22.86 19.74 33.16
N SER A 220 24.00 19.19 33.57
CA SER A 220 24.67 18.04 32.97
C SER A 220 23.68 16.93 32.62
N LEU A 221 23.66 16.57 31.33
CA LEU A 221 22.97 15.41 30.80
C LEU A 221 23.29 14.17 31.65
N PRO A 222 22.31 13.31 31.96
CA PRO A 222 22.61 12.00 32.53
C PRO A 222 23.48 11.18 31.55
N PRO A 223 24.37 10.32 32.04
CA PRO A 223 25.29 9.57 31.19
C PRO A 223 24.54 8.65 30.23
N ALA A 224 25.09 8.54 29.01
CA ALA A 224 24.59 7.73 27.90
C ALA A 224 24.74 6.21 28.13
N SER A 225 24.22 5.69 29.25
CA SER A 225 24.36 4.29 29.63
C SER A 225 23.05 3.48 29.62
N GLU A 226 21.91 4.05 29.21
CA GLU A 226 20.64 3.30 29.06
C GLU A 226 20.24 2.99 27.61
N TYR A 227 20.94 3.53 26.60
CA TYR A 227 20.74 3.14 25.20
C TYR A 227 21.53 1.86 24.90
N SER A 228 21.03 0.72 25.39
CA SER A 228 21.41 -0.59 24.85
C SER A 228 21.39 -0.51 23.33
N SER A 229 22.55 -0.69 22.67
CA SER A 229 22.76 -0.41 21.25
C SER A 229 21.54 -0.78 20.38
N LEU A 230 21.04 0.13 19.54
CA LEU A 230 19.92 -0.11 18.60
C LEU A 230 20.26 -1.11 17.48
N ALA A 231 21.34 -1.89 17.65
CA ALA A 231 21.73 -2.95 16.75
C ALA A 231 20.68 -4.07 16.76
N ILE A 232 20.28 -4.48 15.57
CA ILE A 232 19.40 -5.63 15.37
C ILE A 232 20.25 -6.90 15.58
N PRO A 233 19.89 -7.79 16.53
CA PRO A 233 20.61 -9.04 16.74
C PRO A 233 20.60 -9.91 15.48
N GLN A 234 21.64 -10.72 15.32
CA GLN A 234 21.71 -11.65 14.21
C GLN A 234 20.65 -12.75 14.38
N ALA A 235 19.77 -12.88 13.38
CA ALA A 235 18.80 -13.95 13.28
C ALA A 235 19.50 -15.27 12.92
N ARG A 236 19.25 -16.33 13.69
CA ARG A 236 19.89 -17.65 13.54
C ARG A 236 18.87 -18.77 13.37
N THR A 237 17.73 -18.67 14.04
CA THR A 237 16.66 -19.66 13.94
C THR A 237 15.32 -18.95 13.95
N GLY A 238 14.31 -19.62 13.41
CA GLY A 238 12.96 -19.12 13.48
C GLY A 238 11.92 -20.17 13.16
N ARG A 239 10.68 -19.72 13.13
CA ARG A 239 9.52 -20.50 12.75
C ARG A 239 8.68 -19.75 11.74
N ILE A 240 8.08 -20.47 10.80
CA ILE A 240 7.22 -19.85 9.80
C ILE A 240 5.98 -19.29 10.46
N ARG A 241 5.62 -18.05 10.11
CA ARG A 241 4.43 -17.39 10.61
C ARG A 241 3.87 -16.47 9.53
N HIS A 242 2.71 -16.83 9.00
CA HIS A 242 2.06 -16.11 7.93
C HIS A 242 0.53 -16.10 8.13
N PRO A 243 -0.19 -15.00 7.76
CA PRO A 243 -1.64 -14.92 7.94
C PRO A 243 -2.42 -16.03 7.24
N LYS A 244 -1.91 -16.52 6.09
CA LYS A 244 -2.54 -17.60 5.30
C LYS A 244 -2.19 -19.02 5.79
N GLY A 245 -1.51 -19.16 6.94
CA GLY A 245 -1.17 -20.46 7.53
C GLY A 245 0.06 -21.16 6.94
N ALA A 246 0.62 -20.65 5.84
CA ALA A 246 1.86 -21.11 5.22
C ALA A 246 2.56 -19.98 4.47
N ALA A 247 3.86 -20.11 4.25
CA ALA A 247 4.68 -19.19 3.47
C ALA A 247 5.58 -19.92 2.46
N PRO A 248 5.83 -19.35 1.28
CA PRO A 248 6.67 -19.96 0.26
C PRO A 248 8.16 -19.81 0.58
N LEU A 249 8.91 -20.91 0.49
CA LEU A 249 10.37 -20.89 0.36
C LEU A 249 10.73 -20.64 -1.10
N LYS A 250 11.37 -19.51 -1.36
CA LYS A 250 11.69 -19.02 -2.70
C LYS A 250 13.10 -19.42 -3.11
N ALA A 251 13.31 -19.72 -4.39
CA ALA A 251 14.63 -20.05 -4.90
C ALA A 251 15.62 -18.88 -4.76
N ARG A 252 15.13 -17.65 -4.91
CA ARG A 252 15.92 -16.41 -4.78
C ARG A 252 15.23 -15.44 -3.81
N ALA A 253 15.96 -14.43 -3.35
CA ALA A 253 15.44 -13.32 -2.54
C ALA A 253 14.53 -12.38 -3.38
N ASP A 254 13.49 -12.96 -3.96
CA ASP A 254 12.54 -12.32 -4.86
C ASP A 254 11.20 -13.08 -4.78
N GLY A 255 10.12 -12.35 -4.51
CA GLY A 255 8.75 -12.88 -4.40
C GLY A 255 8.25 -13.51 -5.70
N LYS A 256 8.78 -13.11 -6.85
CA LYS A 256 8.44 -13.70 -8.16
C LYS A 256 9.23 -14.95 -8.50
N SER A 257 10.30 -15.25 -7.75
CA SER A 257 11.10 -16.44 -8.03
C SER A 257 10.31 -17.72 -7.76
N ALA A 258 10.79 -18.82 -8.37
CA ALA A 258 10.18 -20.13 -8.22
C ALA A 258 10.04 -20.50 -6.74
N THR A 259 8.84 -20.93 -6.35
CA THR A 259 8.60 -21.49 -5.03
C THR A 259 9.16 -22.90 -5.01
N LEU A 260 10.15 -23.14 -4.15
CA LEU A 260 10.74 -24.46 -3.93
C LEU A 260 9.81 -25.36 -3.13
N VAL A 261 9.23 -24.81 -2.06
CA VAL A 261 8.27 -25.50 -1.19
C VAL A 261 7.41 -24.50 -0.43
N ASN A 262 6.17 -24.84 -0.08
CA ASN A 262 5.38 -24.08 0.88
C ASN A 262 5.53 -24.70 2.27
N LEU A 263 5.89 -23.88 3.25
CA LEU A 263 6.09 -24.31 4.63
C LEU A 263 4.93 -23.81 5.50
N HIS A 264 4.35 -24.69 6.32
CA HIS A 264 3.24 -24.35 7.21
C HIS A 264 3.72 -23.57 8.43
N ASN A 265 2.81 -22.78 9.03
CA ASN A 265 3.10 -22.06 10.28
C ASN A 265 3.61 -23.02 11.35
N GLY A 266 4.61 -22.57 12.12
CA GLY A 266 5.29 -23.36 13.14
C GLY A 266 6.44 -24.23 12.61
N SER A 267 6.57 -24.41 11.29
CA SER A 267 7.73 -25.12 10.71
C SER A 267 9.03 -24.41 11.10
N GLN A 268 10.00 -25.17 11.61
CA GLN A 268 11.30 -24.62 12.01
C GLN A 268 12.17 -24.31 10.79
N VAL A 269 12.94 -23.23 10.89
CA VAL A 269 13.92 -22.83 9.89
C VAL A 269 15.23 -22.43 10.54
N VAL A 270 16.33 -22.78 9.90
CA VAL A 270 17.67 -22.26 10.23
C VAL A 270 17.94 -21.06 9.33
N ILE A 271 18.27 -19.92 9.91
CA ILE A 271 18.57 -18.68 9.19
C ILE A 271 20.07 -18.63 8.94
N LEU A 272 20.45 -18.72 7.67
CA LEU A 272 21.85 -18.77 7.22
C LEU A 272 22.42 -17.39 6.92
N GLY A 273 21.55 -16.39 6.75
CA GLY A 273 21.92 -15.01 6.48
C GLY A 273 20.71 -14.20 6.05
N ASN A 274 20.94 -12.91 5.85
CA ASN A 274 19.92 -11.97 5.39
C ASN A 274 20.47 -11.14 4.23
N VAL A 275 19.60 -10.86 3.25
CA VAL A 275 19.88 -9.94 2.15
C VAL A 275 18.66 -9.06 1.98
N ALA A 276 18.81 -7.75 2.19
CA ALA A 276 17.70 -6.81 2.26
C ALA A 276 16.60 -7.33 3.23
N ARG A 277 15.37 -7.52 2.74
CA ARG A 277 14.21 -8.01 3.50
C ARG A 277 13.99 -9.52 3.42
N TRP A 278 15.02 -10.29 3.07
CA TRP A 278 14.91 -11.73 2.88
C TRP A 278 15.89 -12.47 3.77
N TYR A 279 15.39 -13.46 4.50
CA TYR A 279 16.23 -14.46 5.14
C TYR A 279 16.56 -15.55 4.16
N ARG A 280 17.85 -15.84 3.98
CA ARG A 280 18.27 -17.10 3.39
C ARG A 280 18.13 -18.17 4.46
N VAL A 281 17.23 -19.13 4.25
CA VAL A 281 16.87 -20.13 5.24
C VAL A 281 17.08 -21.54 4.73
N GLN A 282 17.37 -22.45 5.65
CA GLN A 282 17.35 -23.88 5.41
C GLN A 282 16.16 -24.50 6.15
N ALA A 283 15.33 -25.22 5.42
CA ALA A 283 14.14 -25.88 5.92
C ALA A 283 13.88 -27.16 5.13
N ASN A 284 13.55 -28.28 5.80
CA ASN A 284 13.28 -29.57 5.17
C ASN A 284 14.36 -30.02 4.17
N GLY A 285 15.65 -29.79 4.49
CA GLY A 285 16.78 -30.14 3.63
C GLY A 285 16.98 -29.24 2.41
N GLN A 286 16.11 -28.24 2.19
CA GLN A 286 16.23 -27.27 1.10
C GLN A 286 16.75 -25.94 1.63
N VAL A 287 17.53 -25.25 0.79
CA VAL A 287 17.98 -23.89 1.07
C VAL A 287 17.32 -22.95 0.08
N GLY A 288 16.67 -21.91 0.60
CA GLY A 288 16.01 -20.89 -0.20
C GLY A 288 15.93 -19.57 0.56
N HIS A 289 15.00 -18.72 0.16
CA HIS A 289 14.80 -17.40 0.72
C HIS A 289 13.34 -17.24 1.16
N MET A 290 13.14 -16.61 2.30
CA MET A 290 11.81 -16.23 2.79
C MET A 290 11.83 -14.77 3.18
N HIS A 291 10.73 -14.07 2.91
CA HIS A 291 10.61 -12.67 3.30
C HIS A 291 10.66 -12.56 4.84
N ASP A 292 11.23 -11.47 5.34
CA ASP A 292 11.48 -11.25 6.77
C ASP A 292 10.18 -11.30 7.59
N THR A 293 9.09 -10.77 7.05
CA THR A 293 7.75 -10.80 7.67
C THR A 293 7.11 -12.19 7.74
N TRP A 294 7.70 -13.22 7.13
CA TRP A 294 7.17 -14.59 7.18
C TRP A 294 7.86 -15.46 8.21
N VAL A 295 8.96 -14.98 8.80
CA VAL A 295 9.78 -15.73 9.73
C VAL A 295 9.70 -15.06 11.09
N TYR A 296 9.10 -15.76 12.05
CA TYR A 296 9.23 -15.40 13.46
C TYR A 296 10.64 -15.80 13.91
N VAL A 297 11.46 -14.84 14.30
CA VAL A 297 12.86 -15.08 14.69
C VAL A 297 12.94 -15.35 16.20
N ASP A 298 13.51 -16.49 16.60
CA ASP A 298 13.52 -16.88 18.02
C ASP A 298 14.45 -16.01 18.88
N GLN A 299 15.38 -15.29 18.25
CA GLN A 299 16.29 -14.36 18.93
C GLN A 299 15.67 -12.97 19.18
N TYR A 300 14.47 -12.71 18.66
CA TYR A 300 13.80 -11.42 18.80
C TYR A 300 12.76 -11.47 19.93
N GLU A 301 12.63 -10.35 20.65
CA GLU A 301 11.62 -10.17 21.70
C GLU A 301 10.31 -9.66 21.09
N SER A 302 9.81 -10.40 20.10
CA SER A 302 8.62 -10.09 19.33
C SER A 302 7.29 -10.45 20.02
N GLY A 303 7.34 -10.86 21.29
CA GLY A 303 6.19 -11.40 22.02
C GLY A 303 5.82 -12.84 21.60
N PRO A 304 4.82 -13.47 22.25
CA PRO A 304 4.50 -14.88 22.03
C PRO A 304 4.14 -15.23 20.58
N PHE A 305 4.57 -16.42 20.13
CA PHE A 305 4.39 -16.87 18.74
C PHE A 305 2.93 -16.95 18.28
N GLU A 306 1.95 -17.19 19.15
CA GLU A 306 0.54 -17.25 18.71
C GLU A 306 -0.20 -15.91 18.83
N GLN A 307 0.38 -14.93 19.53
CA GLN A 307 -0.31 -13.69 19.88
C GLN A 307 -0.03 -12.54 18.91
N ARG A 308 -0.99 -11.63 18.81
CA ARG A 308 -0.99 -10.45 17.93
C ARG A 308 -0.64 -9.23 18.75
N HIS A 309 0.10 -8.34 18.11
CA HIS A 309 0.22 -6.96 18.57
C HIS A 309 -0.90 -6.13 17.95
N ILE A 310 -1.29 -5.06 18.61
CA ILE A 310 -2.09 -4.00 18.01
C ILE A 310 -1.18 -2.81 17.85
N GLN A 311 -0.66 -2.60 16.64
CA GLN A 311 0.20 -1.48 16.30
C GLN A 311 -0.66 -0.25 16.06
N VAL A 312 -0.35 0.83 16.76
CA VAL A 312 -1.11 2.09 16.71
C VAL A 312 -0.41 3.15 15.87
N LYS A 313 0.94 3.10 15.79
CA LYS A 313 1.73 4.08 15.04
C LYS A 313 3.14 3.56 14.75
N SER A 314 3.84 4.22 13.82
CA SER A 314 5.26 4.02 13.56
C SER A 314 6.01 5.35 13.49
N PHE A 315 7.28 5.32 13.85
CA PHE A 315 8.19 6.46 13.80
C PHE A 315 9.54 6.02 13.23
N ASP A 316 10.27 6.94 12.61
CA ASP A 316 11.63 6.71 12.10
C ASP A 316 12.71 6.91 13.18
N ASN A 317 12.33 7.42 14.35
CA ASN A 317 13.23 7.69 15.45
C ASN A 317 12.65 7.27 16.81
N LEU A 318 13.55 6.86 17.73
CA LEU A 318 13.17 6.35 19.05
C LEU A 318 12.56 7.43 19.95
N ALA A 319 13.02 8.68 19.82
CA ALA A 319 12.61 9.78 20.69
C ALA A 319 11.10 10.04 20.55
N ASP A 320 10.61 10.18 19.32
CA ASP A 320 9.20 10.41 19.04
C ASP A 320 8.34 9.19 19.39
N ALA A 321 8.82 7.98 19.09
CA ALA A 321 8.12 6.74 19.48
C ALA A 321 7.95 6.65 21.00
N SER A 322 9.00 6.97 21.75
CA SER A 322 9.01 6.94 23.21
C SER A 322 8.13 8.05 23.80
N ALA A 323 8.20 9.25 23.25
CA ALA A 323 7.37 10.38 23.67
C ALA A 323 5.88 10.07 23.44
N TYR A 324 5.54 9.55 22.26
CA TYR A 324 4.18 9.15 21.93
C TYR A 324 3.67 8.07 22.90
N ALA A 325 4.44 7.00 23.11
CA ALA A 325 4.06 5.93 24.03
C ALA A 325 3.85 6.41 25.48
N ARG A 326 4.72 7.30 25.99
CA ARG A 326 4.59 7.84 27.36
C ARG A 326 3.45 8.84 27.54
N SER A 327 3.08 9.54 26.47
CA SER A 327 1.98 10.52 26.48
C SER A 327 0.59 9.88 26.41
N SER A 328 0.54 8.59 26.09
CA SER A 328 -0.72 7.85 25.90
C SER A 328 -1.45 7.63 27.22
N SER A 329 -2.78 7.74 27.17
CA SER A 329 -3.67 7.42 28.29
C SER A 329 -3.90 5.92 28.47
N ILE A 330 -3.48 5.10 27.52
CA ILE A 330 -3.48 3.64 27.60
C ILE A 330 -2.04 3.10 27.56
N PRO A 331 -1.76 1.93 28.19
CA PRO A 331 -0.41 1.35 28.19
C PRO A 331 0.07 1.00 26.77
N LEU A 332 1.15 1.66 26.34
CA LEU A 332 1.79 1.44 25.04
C LEU A 332 3.25 1.06 25.22
N SER A 333 3.76 0.27 24.28
CA SER A 333 5.16 -0.13 24.20
C SER A 333 5.74 0.26 22.84
N ALA A 334 7.00 0.70 22.81
CA ALA A 334 7.71 0.93 21.56
C ALA A 334 8.67 -0.23 21.27
N TYR A 335 8.67 -0.71 20.03
CA TYR A 335 9.49 -1.80 19.53
C TYR A 335 10.37 -1.32 18.38
N LEU A 336 11.63 -1.75 18.37
CA LEU A 336 12.48 -1.67 17.18
C LEU A 336 12.01 -2.73 16.18
N ALA A 337 11.82 -2.36 14.92
CA ALA A 337 11.40 -3.25 13.84
C ALA A 337 12.58 -3.71 12.97
N THR A 338 12.39 -4.79 12.20
CA THR A 338 13.44 -5.40 11.34
C THR A 338 13.94 -4.48 10.24
N ASN A 339 13.17 -3.46 9.87
CA ASN A 339 13.53 -2.42 8.91
C ASN A 339 14.19 -1.18 9.54
N GLY A 340 14.46 -1.19 10.86
CA GLY A 340 15.09 -0.09 11.59
C GLY A 340 14.13 0.99 12.11
N TRP A 341 12.82 0.89 11.85
CA TRP A 341 11.82 1.82 12.37
C TRP A 341 11.35 1.44 13.78
N PHE A 342 10.58 2.33 14.41
CA PHE A 342 10.02 2.15 15.74
C PHE A 342 8.50 2.02 15.66
N ALA A 343 7.97 0.84 15.95
CA ALA A 343 6.55 0.58 16.03
C ALA A 343 6.06 0.81 17.46
N VAL A 344 4.98 1.57 17.63
CA VAL A 344 4.27 1.67 18.92
C VAL A 344 3.06 0.78 18.87
N THR A 345 2.95 -0.10 19.88
CA THR A 345 1.86 -1.07 20.03
C THR A 345 1.19 -0.91 21.39
N LEU A 346 0.01 -1.51 21.57
CA LEU A 346 -0.44 -1.83 22.93
C LEU A 346 0.63 -2.63 23.67
N GLU A 347 0.72 -2.45 24.99
CA GLU A 347 1.72 -3.13 25.80
C GLU A 347 1.57 -4.66 25.74
N GLU A 348 0.34 -5.14 25.87
CA GLU A 348 0.03 -6.57 25.85
C GLU A 348 -0.19 -7.08 24.42
N THR A 349 -0.04 -8.39 24.28
CA THR A 349 -0.35 -9.14 23.07
C THR A 349 -1.55 -10.05 23.30
N PHE A 350 -2.35 -10.25 22.25
CA PHE A 350 -3.67 -10.88 22.37
C PHE A 350 -3.85 -12.01 21.37
N ASP A 351 -4.72 -12.98 21.64
CA ASP A 351 -5.16 -13.89 20.57
C ASP A 351 -5.88 -13.12 19.45
N GLN A 352 -6.09 -13.77 18.30
CA GLN A 352 -6.65 -13.11 17.12
C GLN A 352 -8.05 -12.53 17.35
N VAL A 353 -8.91 -13.23 18.09
CA VAL A 353 -10.31 -12.82 18.31
C VAL A 353 -10.34 -11.64 19.27
N MET A 354 -9.60 -11.75 20.37
CA MET A 354 -9.49 -10.67 21.35
C MET A 354 -8.84 -9.43 20.74
N ALA A 355 -7.74 -9.58 20.00
CA ALA A 355 -7.06 -8.45 19.35
C ALA A 355 -8.00 -7.69 18.41
N LYS A 356 -8.81 -8.42 17.63
CA LYS A 356 -9.78 -7.82 16.70
C LYS A 356 -10.85 -7.03 17.43
N ASN A 357 -11.45 -7.63 18.46
CA ASN A 357 -12.54 -7.02 19.22
C ASN A 357 -12.04 -5.81 20.02
N LEU A 358 -10.89 -5.95 20.70
CA LEU A 358 -10.28 -4.88 21.46
C LEU A 358 -9.89 -3.70 20.56
N ALA A 359 -9.23 -3.96 19.42
CA ALA A 359 -8.88 -2.90 18.49
C ALA A 359 -10.13 -2.13 17.98
N ALA A 360 -11.22 -2.84 17.70
CA ALA A 360 -12.47 -2.20 17.28
C ALA A 360 -13.08 -1.32 18.38
N GLU A 361 -13.10 -1.81 19.63
CA GLU A 361 -13.60 -1.05 20.78
C GLU A 361 -12.74 0.20 21.06
N LEU A 362 -11.42 0.04 21.08
CA LEU A 362 -10.47 1.13 21.31
C LEU A 362 -10.59 2.23 20.25
N LYS A 363 -10.82 1.87 18.99
CA LYS A 363 -11.09 2.84 17.90
C LYS A 363 -12.41 3.54 18.08
N ALA A 364 -13.48 2.79 18.36
CA ALA A 364 -14.82 3.35 18.53
C ALA A 364 -14.88 4.41 19.65
N ARG A 365 -14.06 4.26 20.70
CA ARG A 365 -13.93 5.23 21.79
C ARG A 365 -12.81 6.27 21.61
N GLY A 366 -12.12 6.27 20.46
CA GLY A 366 -11.01 7.18 20.15
C GLY A 366 -9.75 6.99 21.00
N ALA A 367 -9.60 5.85 21.69
CA ALA A 367 -8.44 5.56 22.52
C ALA A 367 -7.20 5.15 21.70
N ILE A 368 -7.39 4.65 20.48
CA ILE A 368 -6.33 4.43 19.50
C ILE A 368 -6.73 4.99 18.13
N PRO A 369 -5.77 5.31 17.26
CA PRO A 369 -6.05 5.75 15.89
C PRO A 369 -6.85 4.72 15.07
N ASP A 370 -7.68 5.21 14.13
CA ASP A 370 -8.49 4.36 13.26
C ASP A 370 -7.66 3.46 12.32
N ASP A 371 -6.42 3.85 12.03
CA ASP A 371 -5.44 3.10 11.24
C ASP A 371 -4.60 2.10 12.07
N ALA A 372 -4.86 2.00 13.38
CA ALA A 372 -4.26 0.97 14.21
C ALA A 372 -4.64 -0.43 13.69
N HIS A 373 -3.71 -1.38 13.70
CA HIS A 373 -3.95 -2.68 13.07
C HIS A 373 -3.24 -3.80 13.82
N MET A 374 -3.76 -5.01 13.62
CA MET A 374 -3.19 -6.20 14.19
C MET A 374 -1.97 -6.63 13.38
N THR A 375 -0.87 -6.88 14.04
CA THR A 375 0.34 -7.42 13.41
C THR A 375 0.79 -8.70 14.11
N PHE A 376 1.51 -9.50 13.35
CA PHE A 376 2.27 -10.62 13.88
C PHE A 376 3.62 -10.08 14.39
N GLY A 377 4.20 -10.73 15.39
CA GLY A 377 5.48 -10.33 15.97
C GLY A 377 6.68 -10.41 15.01
N ASN A 378 6.52 -10.94 13.79
CA ASN A 378 7.61 -11.19 12.85
C ASN A 378 8.42 -9.94 12.48
N THR A 379 7.79 -8.76 12.60
CA THR A 379 8.38 -7.47 12.26
C THR A 379 9.13 -6.82 13.42
N TYR A 380 9.02 -7.34 14.64
CA TYR A 380 9.59 -6.71 15.83
C TYR A 380 10.84 -7.44 16.30
N VAL A 381 11.86 -6.65 16.62
CA VAL A 381 13.17 -7.13 17.06
C VAL A 381 13.23 -7.16 18.58
N ARG A 382 12.85 -6.05 19.23
CA ARG A 382 12.82 -5.94 20.68
C ARG A 382 12.03 -4.75 21.18
N LYS A 383 11.56 -4.82 22.41
CA LYS A 383 10.99 -3.68 23.11
C LYS A 383 12.11 -2.70 23.47
N VAL A 384 11.92 -1.42 23.15
CA VAL A 384 12.92 -0.35 23.35
C VAL A 384 12.43 0.79 24.23
N CYS A 385 11.12 0.91 24.45
CA CYS A 385 10.61 1.81 25.47
C CYS A 385 9.30 1.34 26.11
N CYS A 386 9.19 1.82 27.34
CA CYS A 386 7.97 2.18 28.06
C CYS A 386 7.29 0.99 28.72
N ARG A 387 6.65 1.23 29.86
CA ARG A 387 5.90 0.28 30.66
C ARG A 387 4.64 0.99 31.13
#